data_AF-A0A8J4PXF7-F1
#
_entry.id   AF-A0A8J4PXF7-F1
#
_cell.length_a   1.000
_cell.length_b   1.000
_cell.length_c   1.000
_cell.angle_alpha   90.00
_cell.angle_beta   90.00
_cell.angle_gamma   90.00
#
_symmetry.space_group_name_H-M   'P 1'
#
loop_
_entity.id
_entity.type
_entity.pdbx_description
1 polymer ?
#
loop_
_entity_poly.entity_id
_entity_poly.type
_entity_poly.pdbx_seq_one_letter_code
_entity_poly.pdbx_strand_id
1 'polypeptide(L)'
;MGKFVLLFVLFIAIFIAVSSGDDSSDLAFATYVDTDSDVDVQNERSGLGRIRYYHARKCAGIRECYYLYLVNTNKNEILVSRIEGASKFDVDRIEEYILSGTIVSGNNNQRVLRVQNTYRLLPYDGPQTLDLKTYYFYNNHVAYELNTGKSYPINYYTENYSERINLIDEDWLEKKIEGHSVLYGRVYNNQLSISLIFIQLPDPQYGCPNFPVYLCENTYVNTYTRDSNRCYSSTGCVKEGFCLLYIPVCSPGYTLVGARSKPNGCQKYYCDAYYLV
;
A
#
# COMPACT_ATOMS: atom_id res chain seq x y z
N MET A 1 -50.90 -17.05 -8.08
CA MET A 1 -50.39 -17.66 -9.32
C MET A 1 -48.96 -17.16 -9.51
N GLY A 2 -47.88 -17.90 -9.37
CA GLY A 2 -47.66 -19.34 -9.38
C GLY A 2 -46.52 -19.64 -10.37
N LYS A 3 -45.40 -20.16 -9.85
CA LYS A 3 -44.26 -20.89 -10.48
C LYS A 3 -42.90 -20.20 -10.24
N PHE A 4 -42.05 -20.72 -9.35
CA PHE A 4 -41.22 -21.95 -9.37
C PHE A 4 -39.79 -21.69 -9.90
N VAL A 5 -38.88 -21.54 -8.94
CA VAL A 5 -37.49 -22.01 -8.81
C VAL A 5 -36.90 -22.78 -10.00
N LEU A 6 -35.67 -22.43 -10.40
CA LEU A 6 -34.62 -23.42 -10.62
C LEU A 6 -33.21 -22.82 -10.38
N LEU A 7 -32.58 -23.33 -9.33
CA LEU A 7 -31.15 -23.25 -9.02
C LEU A 7 -30.38 -24.08 -10.05
N PHE A 8 -29.28 -23.58 -10.60
CA PHE A 8 -28.22 -24.43 -11.15
C PHE A 8 -26.86 -23.88 -10.73
N VAL A 9 -26.30 -24.54 -9.74
CA VAL A 9 -24.88 -24.46 -9.35
C VAL A 9 -24.16 -25.51 -10.20
N LEU A 10 -23.22 -25.10 -11.03
CA LEU A 10 -22.34 -26.01 -11.75
C LEU A 10 -20.91 -25.81 -11.24
N PHE A 11 -20.47 -26.71 -10.35
CA PHE A 11 -19.06 -26.89 -10.01
C PHE A 11 -18.40 -27.68 -11.13
N ILE A 12 -17.41 -27.09 -11.79
CA ILE A 12 -16.47 -27.82 -12.64
C ILE A 12 -15.13 -27.82 -11.91
N ALA A 13 -14.80 -28.97 -11.33
CA ALA A 13 -13.47 -29.28 -10.83
C ALA A 13 -12.65 -29.88 -11.99
N ILE A 14 -11.62 -29.16 -12.43
CA ILE A 14 -10.64 -29.70 -13.38
C ILE A 14 -9.44 -30.19 -12.57
N PHE A 15 -9.26 -31.50 -12.53
CA PHE A 15 -8.00 -32.15 -12.15
C PHE A 15 -7.02 -32.03 -13.32
N ILE A 16 -5.90 -31.36 -13.12
CA ILE A 16 -4.72 -31.48 -14.00
C ILE A 16 -3.63 -32.22 -13.23
N ALA A 17 -3.25 -33.37 -13.76
CA ALA A 17 -2.16 -34.19 -13.28
C ALA A 17 -0.80 -33.52 -13.55
N VAL A 18 0.05 -33.51 -12.54
CA VAL A 18 1.44 -33.04 -12.59
C VAL A 18 2.31 -34.14 -13.22
N SER A 19 3.08 -33.77 -14.24
CA SER A 19 4.18 -34.56 -14.79
C SER A 19 5.49 -33.86 -14.46
N SER A 20 6.37 -34.57 -13.76
CA SER A 20 7.72 -34.18 -13.33
C SER A 20 8.67 -33.94 -14.50
N GLY A 21 9.39 -32.83 -14.46
CA GLY A 21 10.56 -32.55 -15.29
C GLY A 21 11.43 -31.53 -14.57
N ASP A 22 12.49 -32.03 -13.93
CA ASP A 22 13.60 -31.25 -13.39
C ASP A 22 14.24 -30.41 -14.51
N ASP A 23 14.44 -29.11 -14.26
CA ASP A 23 15.74 -28.51 -14.49
C ASP A 23 15.88 -27.18 -13.73
N SER A 24 17.04 -27.06 -13.11
CA SER A 24 17.45 -26.07 -12.13
C SER A 24 17.65 -24.67 -12.70
N SER A 25 17.08 -23.67 -12.03
CA SER A 25 17.78 -22.40 -11.78
C SER A 25 17.18 -21.76 -10.51
N ASP A 26 17.84 -22.04 -9.40
CA ASP A 26 17.58 -21.47 -8.08
C ASP A 26 17.71 -19.95 -8.09
N LEU A 27 16.59 -19.27 -7.84
CA LEU A 27 16.50 -17.98 -7.13
C LEU A 27 15.07 -17.85 -6.59
N ALA A 28 14.73 -18.75 -5.66
CA ALA A 28 13.51 -18.67 -4.87
C ALA A 28 13.81 -17.98 -3.53
N PHE A 29 13.52 -16.68 -3.44
CA PHE A 29 13.15 -16.11 -2.15
C PHE A 29 11.64 -16.30 -1.99
N ALA A 30 11.27 -17.49 -1.52
CA ALA A 30 9.96 -17.70 -0.93
C ALA A 30 9.95 -16.98 0.43
N THR A 31 9.35 -15.79 0.49
CA THR A 31 8.78 -15.31 1.75
C THR A 31 7.60 -16.20 2.08
N TYR A 32 7.88 -17.28 2.80
CA TYR A 32 6.89 -18.05 3.54
C TYR A 32 6.32 -17.12 4.61
N VAL A 33 5.24 -16.43 4.29
CA VAL A 33 4.38 -15.79 5.28
C VAL A 33 3.49 -16.90 5.80
N ASP A 34 3.78 -17.30 7.03
CA ASP A 34 3.05 -18.32 7.77
C ASP A 34 1.58 -17.91 7.87
N THR A 35 0.76 -18.50 7.00
CA THR A 35 -0.69 -18.42 7.05
C THR A 35 -1.18 -19.52 7.97
N ASP A 36 -1.20 -19.26 9.27
CA ASP A 36 -2.15 -19.92 10.15
C ASP A 36 -2.47 -19.05 11.37
N SER A 37 -3.77 -18.95 11.63
CA SER A 37 -4.45 -18.47 12.85
C SER A 37 -3.64 -17.69 13.90
N ASP A 38 -4.09 -16.46 14.17
CA ASP A 38 -3.67 -15.54 15.24
C ASP A 38 -2.55 -14.55 14.88
N VAL A 39 -2.94 -13.47 14.19
CA VAL A 39 -2.17 -12.21 14.08
C VAL A 39 -1.93 -11.55 15.46
N ASP A 40 -2.36 -12.19 16.56
CA ASP A 40 -2.16 -11.74 17.94
C ASP A 40 -1.57 -12.75 18.95
N VAL A 41 -1.30 -14.03 18.62
CA VAL A 41 -1.06 -15.06 19.68
C VAL A 41 0.22 -15.92 19.60
N GLN A 42 0.93 -16.10 18.49
CA GLN A 42 2.01 -17.14 18.48
C GLN A 42 3.47 -16.66 18.38
N ASN A 43 3.77 -15.37 18.51
CA ASN A 43 5.18 -14.88 18.47
C ASN A 43 5.82 -14.59 19.83
N GLU A 44 5.31 -15.14 20.95
CA GLU A 44 5.98 -15.01 22.26
C GLU A 44 7.18 -15.96 22.43
N ARG A 45 7.29 -17.03 21.63
CA ARG A 45 8.36 -18.04 21.80
C ARG A 45 9.65 -17.76 21.03
N SER A 46 9.67 -16.81 20.10
CA SER A 46 10.83 -16.50 19.27
C SER A 46 11.70 -15.36 19.83
N GLY A 47 11.30 -14.72 20.92
CA GLY A 47 11.97 -13.51 21.44
C GLY A 47 11.88 -12.29 20.49
N LEU A 48 11.18 -12.42 19.36
CA LEU A 48 10.86 -11.34 18.45
C LEU A 48 9.63 -10.61 19.00
N GLY A 49 9.81 -9.36 19.42
CA GLY A 49 8.72 -8.56 19.97
C GLY A 49 7.52 -8.45 19.01
N ARG A 50 6.31 -8.34 19.57
CA ARG A 50 5.08 -8.15 18.80
C ARG A 50 5.12 -6.82 18.02
N ILE A 51 4.93 -6.90 16.71
CA ILE A 51 4.84 -5.74 15.81
C ILE A 51 3.60 -4.94 16.18
N ARG A 52 3.76 -3.63 16.32
CA ARG A 52 2.69 -2.69 16.69
C ARG A 52 2.73 -1.47 15.80
N TYR A 53 1.58 -0.83 15.65
CA TYR A 53 1.40 0.35 14.83
C TYR A 53 1.26 1.60 15.69
N TYR A 54 2.03 2.63 15.37
CA TYR A 54 2.16 3.84 16.16
C TYR A 54 1.94 5.09 15.32
N HIS A 55 1.17 6.04 15.85
CA HIS A 55 1.40 7.45 15.53
C HIS A 55 2.53 7.95 16.40
N ALA A 56 3.35 8.85 15.87
CA ALA A 56 4.46 9.42 16.61
C ALA A 56 4.38 10.95 16.62
N ARG A 57 4.88 11.55 17.70
CA ARG A 57 5.01 13.01 17.86
C ARG A 57 6.35 13.33 18.49
N LYS A 58 7.05 14.33 17.97
CA LYS A 58 8.34 14.78 18.52
C LYS A 58 8.15 15.45 19.89
N CYS A 59 9.07 15.23 20.81
CA CYS A 59 9.09 15.96 22.08
C CYS A 59 9.49 17.42 21.85
N ALA A 60 8.91 18.34 22.64
CA ALA A 60 9.30 19.74 22.61
C ALA A 60 10.70 19.92 23.24
N GLY A 61 11.60 20.62 22.54
CA GLY A 61 12.88 21.09 23.11
C GLY A 61 13.99 20.05 23.29
N ILE A 62 13.76 18.77 22.96
CA ILE A 62 14.76 17.71 23.08
C ILE A 62 15.07 17.14 21.69
N ARG A 63 16.36 17.11 21.32
CA ARG A 63 16.81 16.41 20.11
C ARG A 63 16.69 14.90 20.34
N GLU A 64 16.04 14.19 19.43
CA GLU A 64 15.81 12.74 19.50
C GLU A 64 14.96 12.32 20.71
N CYS A 65 13.66 12.64 20.65
CA CYS A 65 12.68 12.19 21.63
C CYS A 65 11.31 12.18 20.98
N TYR A 66 10.55 11.10 21.18
CA TYR A 66 9.26 10.89 20.54
C TYR A 66 8.25 10.27 21.50
N TYR A 67 7.02 10.77 21.45
CA TYR A 67 5.86 10.12 22.05
C TYR A 67 5.20 9.24 21.00
N LEU A 68 5.01 7.96 21.32
CA LEU A 68 4.30 7.01 20.49
C LEU A 68 2.90 6.76 21.04
N TYR A 69 1.91 6.85 20.17
CA TYR A 69 0.52 6.52 20.43
C TYR A 69 0.19 5.22 19.72
N LEU A 70 -0.23 4.22 20.48
CA LEU A 70 -0.62 2.94 19.91
C LEU A 70 -1.99 3.09 19.24
N VAL A 71 -2.02 2.94 17.91
CA VAL A 71 -3.19 3.16 17.05
C VAL A 71 -4.39 2.32 17.53
N ASN A 72 -5.60 2.88 17.46
CA ASN A 72 -6.88 2.30 17.94
C ASN A 72 -6.94 1.95 19.43
N THR A 73 -5.96 2.33 20.24
CA THR A 73 -5.98 2.04 21.67
C THR A 73 -6.06 3.32 22.50
N ASN A 74 -6.78 3.26 23.61
CA ASN A 74 -6.79 4.34 24.62
C ASN A 74 -5.58 4.25 25.57
N LYS A 75 -4.49 3.60 25.14
CA LYS A 75 -3.30 3.40 26.00
C LYS A 75 -2.48 4.68 26.07
N ASN A 76 -1.79 4.85 27.20
CA ASN A 76 -0.90 5.98 27.44
C ASN A 76 0.23 6.05 26.41
N GLU A 77 0.72 7.27 26.21
CA GLU A 77 1.89 7.57 25.38
C GLU A 77 3.11 6.77 25.84
N ILE A 78 3.84 6.21 24.87
CA ILE A 78 5.11 5.54 25.12
C ILE A 78 6.23 6.49 24.70
N LEU A 79 7.01 6.94 25.67
CA LEU A 79 8.22 7.71 25.39
C LEU A 79 9.31 6.80 24.81
N VAL A 80 9.83 7.17 23.64
CA VAL A 80 11.04 6.58 23.05
C VAL A 80 12.08 7.66 22.79
N SER A 81 13.33 7.30 23.03
CA SER A 81 14.49 8.17 22.81
C SER A 81 14.91 8.21 21.34
N ARG A 82 14.62 7.16 20.56
CA ARG A 82 15.05 7.07 19.17
C ARG A 82 14.13 6.19 18.35
N ILE A 83 14.08 6.48 17.06
CA ILE A 83 13.44 5.68 16.03
C ILE A 83 14.55 5.22 15.07
N GLU A 84 14.70 3.91 14.90
CA GLU A 84 15.71 3.26 14.05
C GLU A 84 15.04 2.48 12.92
N GLY A 85 15.72 2.31 11.79
CA GLY A 85 15.26 1.44 10.69
C GLY A 85 14.19 2.05 9.77
N ALA A 86 13.64 3.21 10.10
CA ALA A 86 12.71 3.88 9.20
C ALA A 86 13.47 4.47 8.00
N SER A 87 13.11 4.05 6.79
CA SER A 87 13.45 4.76 5.56
C SER A 87 13.12 6.25 5.74
N LYS A 88 14.07 7.15 5.44
CA LYS A 88 14.02 8.62 5.56
C LYS A 88 12.58 9.18 5.65
N PHE A 89 12.02 9.26 6.85
CA PHE A 89 10.78 9.99 7.08
C PHE A 89 11.11 11.38 7.57
N ASP A 90 10.31 12.36 7.15
CA ASP A 90 10.46 13.73 7.59
C ASP A 90 9.93 13.85 9.02
N VAL A 91 10.87 14.02 9.96
CA VAL A 91 10.57 14.12 11.39
C VAL A 91 9.68 15.32 11.71
N ASP A 92 9.70 16.36 10.86
CA ASP A 92 8.90 17.56 11.07
C ASP A 92 7.45 17.39 10.58
N ARG A 93 7.14 16.26 9.92
CA ARG A 93 5.79 15.87 9.46
C ARG A 93 5.38 14.50 9.99
N ILE A 94 5.86 14.14 11.18
CA ILE A 94 5.70 12.79 11.73
C ILE A 94 4.23 12.36 11.91
N GLU A 95 3.31 13.32 12.00
CA GLU A 95 1.86 13.13 12.02
C GLU A 95 1.29 12.58 10.70
N GLU A 96 2.00 12.77 9.58
CA GLU A 96 1.64 12.18 8.28
C GLU A 96 1.99 10.68 8.23
N TYR A 97 2.59 10.11 9.28
CA TYR A 97 3.10 8.74 9.27
C TYR A 97 2.42 7.82 10.28
N ILE A 98 2.32 6.55 9.90
CA ILE A 98 2.12 5.42 10.79
C ILE A 98 3.38 4.56 10.73
N LEU A 99 3.93 4.24 11.89
CA LEU A 99 5.13 3.40 12.02
C LEU A 99 4.73 2.03 12.54
N SER A 100 5.15 0.97 11.85
CA SER A 100 5.05 -0.40 12.36
C SER A 100 6.42 -0.89 12.82
N GLY A 101 6.49 -1.48 13.99
CA GLY A 101 7.77 -1.97 14.52
C GLY A 101 7.69 -2.50 15.93
N THR A 102 8.86 -2.66 16.55
CA THR A 102 9.02 -3.20 17.90
C THR A 102 9.78 -2.22 18.79
N ILE A 103 9.36 -2.10 20.04
CA ILE A 103 10.08 -1.29 21.03
C ILE A 103 11.06 -2.20 21.77
N VAL A 104 12.33 -1.84 21.72
CA VAL A 104 13.42 -2.55 22.41
C VAL A 104 14.04 -1.65 23.48
N SER A 105 14.63 -2.29 24.50
CA SER A 105 15.49 -1.58 25.46
C SER A 105 16.88 -1.41 24.86
N GLY A 106 17.33 -0.16 24.72
CA GLY A 106 18.69 0.22 24.40
C GLY A 106 19.56 0.38 25.65
N ASN A 107 20.75 0.94 25.46
CA ASN A 107 21.70 1.24 26.54
C ASN A 107 21.08 2.23 27.54
N ASN A 108 21.46 2.13 28.82
CA ASN A 108 21.00 3.03 29.89
C ASN A 108 19.47 3.09 30.05
N ASN A 109 18.77 1.96 29.84
CA ASN A 109 17.30 1.85 29.90
C ASN A 109 16.54 2.78 28.93
N GLN A 110 17.21 3.24 27.87
CA GLN A 110 16.55 3.99 26.82
C GLN A 110 15.61 3.09 26.01
N ARG A 111 14.41 3.58 25.66
CA ARG A 111 13.52 2.87 24.74
C ARG A 111 13.78 3.31 23.31
N VAL A 112 13.89 2.35 22.41
CA VAL A 112 14.13 2.58 20.98
C VAL A 112 13.04 1.86 20.19
N LEU A 113 12.40 2.57 19.25
CA LEU A 113 11.51 1.95 18.28
C LEU A 113 12.32 1.49 17.07
N ARG A 114 12.36 0.18 16.83
CA ARG A 114 12.89 -0.40 15.59
C ARG A 114 11.75 -0.54 14.59
N VAL A 115 11.71 0.37 13.61
CA VAL A 115 10.71 0.42 12.56
C VAL A 115 11.01 -0.67 11.53
N GLN A 116 9.96 -1.40 11.16
CA GLN A 116 9.98 -2.39 10.10
C GLN A 116 9.32 -1.85 8.84
N ASN A 117 8.16 -1.20 8.97
CA ASN A 117 7.50 -0.52 7.85
C ASN A 117 7.07 0.88 8.26
N THR A 118 7.19 1.79 7.31
CA THR A 118 6.72 3.17 7.40
C THR A 118 5.55 3.33 6.45
N TYR A 119 4.46 3.94 6.90
CA TYR A 119 3.31 4.24 6.05
C TYR A 119 3.10 5.75 6.06
N ARG A 120 2.89 6.37 4.89
CA ARG A 120 2.67 7.81 4.76
C ARG A 120 1.27 8.11 4.22
N LEU A 121 0.62 9.09 4.81
CA LEU A 121 -0.70 9.57 4.40
C LEU A 121 -0.69 10.00 2.93
N LEU A 122 -1.64 9.47 2.15
CA LEU A 122 -1.90 9.90 0.79
C LEU A 122 -2.61 11.27 0.82
N PRO A 123 -2.15 12.30 0.08
CA PRO A 123 -2.71 13.64 0.19
C PRO A 123 -4.20 13.66 -0.15
N TYR A 124 -5.02 14.19 0.74
CA TYR A 124 -6.47 14.24 0.59
C TYR A 124 -7.05 15.42 1.38
N ASP A 125 -7.88 16.22 0.71
CA ASP A 125 -8.50 17.45 1.25
C ASP A 125 -10.01 17.28 1.55
N GLY A 126 -10.55 16.08 1.33
CA GLY A 126 -11.95 15.80 1.59
C GLY A 126 -12.31 15.76 3.08
N PRO A 127 -13.61 15.80 3.40
CA PRO A 127 -14.08 15.81 4.78
C PRO A 127 -13.64 14.54 5.52
N GLN A 128 -13.14 14.72 6.74
CA GLN A 128 -12.84 13.61 7.63
C GLN A 128 -14.06 13.29 8.49
N THR A 129 -14.42 12.01 8.56
CA THR A 129 -15.51 11.56 9.42
C THR A 129 -15.01 11.35 10.86
N LEU A 130 -15.91 11.57 11.82
CA LEU A 130 -15.64 11.29 13.23
C LEU A 130 -15.83 9.81 13.52
N ASP A 131 -15.10 9.29 14.51
CA ASP A 131 -15.14 7.88 14.94
C ASP A 131 -14.73 6.89 13.84
N LEU A 132 -13.49 7.06 13.38
CA LEU A 132 -12.82 6.16 12.47
C LEU A 132 -11.82 5.29 13.24
N LYS A 133 -11.55 4.11 12.67
CA LYS A 133 -10.51 3.19 13.15
C LYS A 133 -9.53 2.92 12.03
N THR A 134 -8.38 2.40 12.42
CA THR A 134 -7.31 2.05 11.50
C THR A 134 -7.29 0.56 11.25
N TYR A 135 -7.20 0.15 9.99
CA TYR A 135 -7.28 -1.23 9.55
C TYR A 135 -6.08 -1.61 8.68
N TYR A 136 -5.74 -2.89 8.72
CA TYR A 136 -4.99 -3.55 7.65
C TYR A 136 -5.97 -4.44 6.88
N PHE A 137 -5.89 -4.41 5.56
CA PHE A 137 -6.76 -5.19 4.70
C PHE A 137 -5.94 -6.27 3.99
N TYR A 138 -6.45 -7.49 4.01
CA TYR A 138 -5.74 -8.66 3.49
C TYR A 138 -6.72 -9.63 2.81
N ASN A 139 -6.31 -10.19 1.68
CA ASN A 139 -7.04 -11.18 0.88
C ASN A 139 -8.49 -10.77 0.54
N ASN A 140 -8.74 -9.49 0.30
CA ASN A 140 -10.01 -8.95 -0.21
C ASN A 140 -11.28 -9.20 0.63
N HIS A 141 -11.16 -9.77 1.82
CA HIS A 141 -12.33 -10.25 2.56
C HIS A 141 -12.30 -9.98 4.06
N VAL A 142 -11.17 -9.55 4.62
CA VAL A 142 -11.07 -9.32 6.07
C VAL A 142 -10.32 -8.03 6.38
N ALA A 143 -10.98 -7.15 7.11
CA ALA A 143 -10.37 -5.96 7.70
C ALA A 143 -9.92 -6.25 9.14
N TYR A 144 -8.63 -6.10 9.41
CA TYR A 144 -8.03 -6.29 10.73
C TYR A 144 -7.86 -4.94 11.43
N GLU A 145 -8.55 -4.73 12.54
CA GLU A 145 -8.42 -3.49 13.31
C GLU A 145 -7.12 -3.50 14.11
N LEU A 146 -6.20 -2.61 13.72
CA LEU A 146 -4.83 -2.60 14.21
C LEU A 146 -4.74 -2.52 15.74
N ASN A 147 -3.84 -3.31 16.33
CA ASN A 147 -3.55 -3.38 17.78
C ASN A 147 -4.71 -3.82 18.70
N THR A 148 -5.84 -4.30 18.16
CA THR A 148 -7.00 -4.72 18.97
C THR A 148 -7.28 -6.23 18.94
N GLY A 149 -6.69 -6.96 17.98
CA GLY A 149 -6.98 -8.37 17.74
C GLY A 149 -8.33 -8.63 17.07
N LYS A 150 -9.13 -7.59 16.76
CA LYS A 150 -10.42 -7.72 16.09
C LYS A 150 -10.26 -7.81 14.57
N SER A 151 -11.11 -8.61 13.96
CA SER A 151 -11.24 -8.73 12.50
C SER A 151 -12.70 -8.67 12.09
N TYR A 152 -12.95 -8.16 10.89
CA TYR A 152 -14.30 -7.99 10.35
C TYR A 152 -14.34 -8.54 8.93
N PRO A 153 -15.24 -9.48 8.62
CA PRO A 153 -15.45 -9.90 7.24
C PRO A 153 -16.04 -8.72 6.45
N ILE A 154 -15.49 -8.46 5.27
CA ILE A 154 -16.00 -7.44 4.37
C ILE A 154 -16.24 -8.04 2.97
N ASN A 155 -17.30 -7.58 2.33
CA ASN A 155 -17.67 -8.00 0.97
C ASN A 155 -17.03 -7.09 -0.08
N TYR A 156 -16.88 -5.81 0.25
CA TYR A 156 -16.30 -4.78 -0.61
C TYR A 156 -15.85 -3.59 0.24
N TYR A 157 -15.05 -2.71 -0.36
CA TYR A 157 -14.69 -1.43 0.21
C TYR A 157 -15.09 -0.29 -0.72
N THR A 158 -15.18 0.91 -0.17
CA THR A 158 -15.36 2.16 -0.93
C THR A 158 -14.34 3.17 -0.46
N GLU A 159 -13.84 3.98 -1.37
CA GLU A 159 -12.82 4.98 -1.09
C GLU A 159 -13.08 6.20 -2.00
N ASN A 160 -12.66 7.40 -1.57
CA ASN A 160 -13.01 8.66 -2.26
C ASN A 160 -11.88 9.23 -3.13
N TYR A 161 -10.70 8.61 -3.16
CA TYR A 161 -9.53 9.08 -3.91
C TYR A 161 -9.77 8.95 -5.41
N SER A 162 -10.30 7.81 -5.90
CA SER A 162 -10.55 7.60 -7.34
C SER A 162 -11.54 8.62 -7.93
N GLU A 163 -12.50 9.06 -7.13
CA GLU A 163 -13.48 10.07 -7.56
C GLU A 163 -12.96 11.52 -7.49
N ARG A 164 -11.98 11.80 -6.62
CA ARG A 164 -11.56 13.18 -6.29
C ARG A 164 -10.20 13.56 -6.84
N ILE A 165 -9.32 12.60 -7.08
CA ILE A 165 -7.99 12.84 -7.61
C ILE A 165 -8.01 12.45 -9.08
N ASN A 166 -8.13 13.46 -9.92
CA ASN A 166 -8.11 13.28 -11.36
C ASN A 166 -6.81 12.57 -11.77
N LEU A 167 -6.92 11.55 -12.62
CA LEU A 167 -5.79 10.76 -13.15
C LEU A 167 -4.97 10.01 -12.09
N ILE A 168 -5.55 9.67 -10.94
CA ILE A 168 -4.94 8.67 -10.07
C ILE A 168 -4.90 7.31 -10.79
N ASP A 169 -3.84 6.56 -10.57
CA ASP A 169 -3.69 5.20 -11.09
C ASP A 169 -4.53 4.24 -10.23
N GLU A 170 -5.77 3.97 -10.66
CA GLU A 170 -6.74 3.15 -9.90
C GLU A 170 -6.24 1.71 -9.69
N ASP A 171 -5.58 1.12 -10.71
CA ASP A 171 -5.00 -0.23 -10.62
C ASP A 171 -3.89 -0.28 -9.55
N TRP A 172 -3.04 0.76 -9.49
CA TRP A 172 -2.05 0.90 -8.42
C TRP A 172 -2.73 1.04 -7.06
N LEU A 173 -3.71 1.94 -6.95
CA LEU A 173 -4.36 2.25 -5.67
C LEU A 173 -5.07 1.01 -5.09
N GLU A 174 -5.82 0.28 -5.92
CA GLU A 174 -6.46 -0.99 -5.57
C GLU A 174 -5.42 -1.95 -4.99
N LYS A 175 -4.31 -2.19 -5.72
CA LYS A 175 -3.25 -3.10 -5.24
C LYS A 175 -2.59 -2.65 -3.95
N LYS A 176 -2.52 -1.34 -3.67
CA LYS A 176 -2.04 -0.85 -2.36
C LYS A 176 -3.04 -1.08 -1.24
N ILE A 177 -4.33 -0.91 -1.51
CA ILE A 177 -5.41 -1.22 -0.54
C ILE A 177 -5.38 -2.70 -0.15
N GLU A 178 -5.13 -3.61 -1.10
CA GLU A 178 -5.17 -5.07 -0.87
C GLU A 178 -4.03 -5.65 -0.03
N GLY A 179 -2.96 -4.90 0.27
CA GLY A 179 -1.87 -5.45 1.09
C GLY A 179 -0.69 -4.54 1.46
N HIS A 180 -0.61 -3.33 0.91
CA HIS A 180 0.53 -2.42 1.10
C HIS A 180 0.10 -1.05 1.62
N SER A 181 -0.96 -1.03 2.43
CA SER A 181 -1.46 0.18 3.03
C SER A 181 -2.04 -0.06 4.42
N VAL A 182 -2.16 1.04 5.14
CA VAL A 182 -2.94 1.14 6.37
C VAL A 182 -4.12 2.07 6.09
N LEU A 183 -5.32 1.62 6.43
CA LEU A 183 -6.57 2.26 6.03
C LEU A 183 -7.23 2.91 7.24
N TYR A 184 -7.62 4.18 7.15
CA TYR A 184 -8.40 4.84 8.18
C TYR A 184 -9.85 4.94 7.71
N GLY A 185 -10.77 4.27 8.40
CA GLY A 185 -12.14 4.11 7.92
C GLY A 185 -13.10 3.52 8.94
N ARG A 186 -14.25 3.06 8.45
CA ARG A 186 -15.31 2.45 9.26
C ARG A 186 -15.81 1.19 8.58
N VAL A 187 -15.96 0.12 9.36
CA VAL A 187 -16.68 -1.07 8.93
C VAL A 187 -18.13 -0.99 9.39
N TYR A 188 -19.08 -1.14 8.45
CA TYR A 188 -20.51 -1.20 8.72
C TYR A 188 -21.17 -2.11 7.69
N ASN A 189 -22.04 -3.03 8.12
CA ASN A 189 -22.73 -3.98 7.22
C ASN A 189 -21.80 -4.71 6.24
N ASN A 190 -20.65 -5.20 6.72
CA ASN A 190 -19.62 -5.87 5.90
C ASN A 190 -19.08 -5.01 4.74
N GLN A 191 -19.18 -3.68 4.83
CA GLN A 191 -18.53 -2.74 3.93
C GLN A 191 -17.47 -1.96 4.71
N LEU A 192 -16.27 -1.84 4.15
CA LEU A 192 -15.23 -0.93 4.65
C LEU A 192 -15.31 0.40 3.89
N SER A 193 -15.75 1.46 4.57
CA SER A 193 -15.70 2.82 4.03
C SER A 193 -14.37 3.48 4.43
N ILE A 194 -13.47 3.62 3.46
CA ILE A 194 -12.11 4.17 3.64
C ILE A 194 -12.17 5.69 3.50
N SER A 195 -11.67 6.40 4.51
CA SER A 195 -11.58 7.87 4.51
C SER A 195 -10.16 8.36 4.21
N LEU A 196 -9.13 7.72 4.80
CA LEU A 196 -7.72 8.03 4.52
C LEU A 196 -6.95 6.75 4.22
N ILE A 197 -5.92 6.88 3.38
CA ILE A 197 -5.05 5.78 2.98
C ILE A 197 -3.62 6.17 3.34
N PHE A 198 -2.92 5.29 4.05
CA PHE A 198 -1.49 5.43 4.33
C PHE A 198 -0.73 4.39 3.51
N ILE A 199 0.10 4.83 2.58
CA ILE A 199 0.85 3.98 1.66
C ILE A 199 2.15 3.52 2.30
N GLN A 200 2.44 2.22 2.23
CA GLN A 200 3.71 1.66 2.70
C GLN A 200 4.89 2.19 1.89
N LEU A 201 5.98 2.57 2.57
CA LEU A 201 7.22 3.05 1.96
C LEU A 201 8.39 2.07 2.24
N PRO A 202 9.35 1.94 1.31
CA PRO A 202 9.37 2.56 -0.02
C PRO A 202 8.30 1.98 -0.97
N ASP A 203 7.85 2.77 -1.94
CA ASP A 203 6.97 2.31 -3.02
C ASP A 203 7.60 2.66 -4.38
N PRO A 204 7.85 1.68 -5.27
CA PRO A 204 7.65 0.26 -5.05
C PRO A 204 8.60 -0.32 -4.00
N GLN A 205 8.17 -1.42 -3.34
CA GLN A 205 8.97 -2.09 -2.32
C GLN A 205 10.30 -2.63 -2.89
N TYR A 206 10.24 -3.11 -4.13
CA TYR A 206 11.39 -3.49 -4.93
C TYR A 206 11.54 -2.44 -6.03
N GLY A 207 12.74 -1.88 -6.20
CA GLY A 207 12.99 -0.91 -7.26
C GLY A 207 12.56 -1.44 -8.63
N CYS A 208 12.18 -0.55 -9.54
CA CYS A 208 11.75 -0.96 -10.87
C CYS A 208 12.89 -1.66 -11.64
N PRO A 209 12.57 -2.69 -12.45
CA PRO A 209 13.56 -3.36 -13.27
C PRO A 209 14.17 -2.37 -14.26
N ASN A 210 15.45 -2.57 -14.59
CA ASN A 210 16.10 -1.79 -15.64
C ASN A 210 15.41 -2.02 -16.98
N PHE A 211 15.10 -0.95 -17.70
CA PHE A 211 14.43 -1.05 -18.98
C PHE A 211 15.44 -1.24 -20.11
N PRO A 212 15.27 -2.26 -20.97
CA PRO A 212 16.02 -2.31 -22.21
C PRO A 212 15.62 -1.12 -23.09
N VAL A 213 16.61 -0.32 -23.50
CA VAL A 213 16.40 0.78 -24.45
C VAL A 213 16.29 0.17 -25.84
N TYR A 214 15.06 0.07 -26.36
CA TYR A 214 14.85 -0.34 -27.74
C TYR A 214 15.10 0.86 -28.67
N LEU A 215 15.88 0.63 -29.72
CA LEU A 215 16.01 1.59 -30.81
C LEU A 215 14.82 1.40 -31.75
N CYS A 216 13.90 2.36 -31.75
CA CYS A 216 12.83 2.38 -32.73
C CYS A 216 13.36 2.86 -34.09
N GLU A 217 12.79 2.33 -35.17
CA GLU A 217 13.04 2.84 -36.52
C GLU A 217 12.62 4.30 -36.64
N ASN A 218 13.15 4.99 -37.65
CA ASN A 218 12.81 6.38 -37.94
C ASN A 218 11.29 6.56 -38.00
N THR A 219 10.75 7.61 -37.35
CA THR A 219 9.31 7.93 -37.20
C THR A 219 8.49 7.07 -36.22
N TYR A 220 9.11 6.08 -35.58
CA TYR A 220 8.51 5.32 -34.50
C TYR A 220 9.06 5.75 -33.14
N VAL A 221 8.27 5.52 -32.10
CA VAL A 221 8.62 5.89 -30.73
C VAL A 221 8.34 4.76 -29.76
N ASN A 222 9.20 4.66 -28.75
CA ASN A 222 8.99 3.74 -27.65
C ASN A 222 7.72 4.11 -26.90
N THR A 223 6.93 3.09 -26.61
CA THR A 223 5.72 3.20 -25.82
C THR A 223 5.82 2.33 -24.59
N TYR A 224 5.18 2.76 -23.51
CA TYR A 224 5.26 2.14 -22.21
C TYR A 224 3.85 1.90 -21.65
N THR A 225 3.73 0.83 -20.89
CA THR A 225 2.62 0.64 -19.95
C THR A 225 3.18 0.78 -18.54
N ARG A 226 2.31 1.12 -17.59
CA ARG A 226 2.66 1.21 -16.17
C ARG A 226 1.95 0.09 -15.43
N ASP A 227 2.63 -0.57 -14.50
CA ASP A 227 2.05 -1.60 -13.65
C ASP A 227 1.62 -1.06 -12.28
N SER A 228 1.04 -1.93 -11.44
CA SER A 228 0.59 -1.60 -10.08
C SER A 228 1.72 -1.35 -9.08
N ASN A 229 2.98 -1.48 -9.51
CA ASN A 229 4.16 -1.06 -8.77
C ASN A 229 4.70 0.28 -9.28
N ARG A 230 3.90 0.98 -10.12
CA ARG A 230 4.25 2.24 -10.78
C ARG A 230 5.45 2.11 -11.72
N CYS A 231 5.88 0.89 -12.03
CA CYS A 231 6.98 0.63 -12.92
C CYS A 231 6.51 0.66 -14.36
N TYR A 232 7.25 1.37 -15.21
CA TYR A 232 6.99 1.34 -16.64
C TYR A 232 7.49 0.03 -17.24
N SER A 233 6.96 -0.41 -18.36
CA SER A 233 7.54 -1.49 -19.16
C SER A 233 7.32 -1.18 -20.62
N SER A 234 8.34 -1.45 -21.45
CA SER A 234 8.23 -1.19 -22.88
C SER A 234 7.15 -2.10 -23.48
N THR A 235 6.25 -1.49 -24.22
CA THR A 235 5.24 -2.18 -25.03
C THR A 235 5.63 -2.21 -26.52
N GLY A 236 6.85 -1.75 -26.84
CA GLY A 236 7.41 -1.71 -28.18
C GLY A 236 7.34 -0.32 -28.83
N CYS A 237 7.59 -0.31 -30.14
CA CYS A 237 7.60 0.89 -30.96
C CYS A 237 6.25 1.07 -31.67
N VAL A 238 5.72 2.28 -31.69
CA VAL A 238 4.56 2.64 -32.51
C VAL A 238 4.86 3.87 -33.34
N LYS A 239 4.18 4.01 -34.48
CA LYS A 239 4.27 5.20 -35.30
C LYS A 239 3.63 6.38 -34.55
N GLU A 240 4.31 7.52 -34.50
CA GLU A 240 3.72 8.73 -33.91
C GLU A 240 2.46 9.12 -34.69
N GLY A 241 1.36 9.33 -33.96
CA GLY A 241 0.09 9.77 -34.51
C GLY A 241 -0.34 11.12 -33.94
N PHE A 242 -1.57 11.52 -34.24
CA PHE A 242 -2.15 12.73 -33.67
C PHE A 242 -2.42 12.55 -32.17
N CYS A 243 -1.92 13.48 -31.36
CA CYS A 243 -2.14 13.53 -29.92
C CYS A 243 -2.81 14.84 -29.53
N LEU A 244 -3.77 14.78 -28.61
CA LEU A 244 -4.33 15.97 -28.00
C LEU A 244 -3.24 16.63 -27.15
N LEU A 245 -2.96 17.92 -27.40
CA LEU A 245 -1.94 18.69 -26.68
C LEU A 245 -2.40 19.19 -25.30
N TYR A 246 -3.39 18.52 -24.71
CA TYR A 246 -3.91 18.89 -23.39
C TYR A 246 -3.04 18.27 -22.29
N ILE A 247 -2.39 19.13 -21.51
CA ILE A 247 -1.62 18.73 -20.33
C ILE A 247 -2.50 18.96 -19.10
N PRO A 248 -2.93 17.89 -18.40
CA PRO A 248 -3.80 18.02 -17.24
C PRO A 248 -3.03 18.58 -16.04
N VAL A 249 -3.78 19.10 -15.06
CA VAL A 249 -3.23 19.58 -13.78
C VAL A 249 -3.67 18.63 -12.67
N CYS A 250 -2.74 18.24 -11.81
CA CYS A 250 -3.02 17.39 -10.66
C CYS A 250 -3.53 18.21 -9.46
N SER A 251 -4.29 17.55 -8.59
CA SER A 251 -4.73 18.12 -7.30
C SER A 251 -3.52 18.46 -6.40
N PRO A 252 -3.67 19.37 -5.41
CA PRO A 252 -2.60 19.68 -4.46
C PRO A 252 -2.03 18.44 -3.78
N GLY A 253 -0.70 18.36 -3.66
CA GLY A 253 -0.02 17.18 -3.12
C GLY A 253 0.30 16.10 -4.15
N TYR A 254 -0.02 16.32 -5.42
CA TYR A 254 0.29 15.39 -6.51
C TYR A 254 1.20 16.01 -7.56
N THR A 255 2.01 15.17 -8.19
CA THR A 255 2.92 15.51 -9.28
C THR A 255 2.47 14.79 -10.53
N LEU A 256 2.39 15.55 -11.63
CA LEU A 256 2.05 15.01 -12.94
C LEU A 256 3.23 14.18 -13.46
N VAL A 257 3.00 12.89 -13.68
CA VAL A 257 3.94 11.98 -14.33
C VAL A 257 3.32 11.43 -15.61
N GLY A 258 4.13 10.83 -16.47
CA GLY A 258 3.59 10.12 -17.62
C GLY A 258 4.66 9.54 -18.54
N ALA A 259 4.19 8.72 -19.49
CA ALA A 259 5.02 8.18 -20.55
C ALA A 259 4.23 8.09 -21.86
N ARG A 260 4.95 8.01 -22.98
CA ARG A 260 4.36 7.71 -24.29
C ARG A 260 3.71 6.33 -24.25
N SER A 261 2.51 6.22 -24.76
CA SER A 261 1.70 5.00 -24.70
C SER A 261 1.09 4.65 -26.06
N LYS A 262 0.66 3.40 -26.21
CA LYS A 262 -0.07 2.94 -27.40
C LYS A 262 -1.45 3.61 -27.51
N PRO A 263 -2.03 3.70 -28.73
CA PRO A 263 -1.50 3.22 -30.00
C PRO A 263 -0.60 4.21 -30.76
N ASN A 264 -0.68 5.51 -30.46
CA ASN A 264 -0.10 6.58 -31.31
C ASN A 264 1.16 7.23 -30.71
N GLY A 265 1.72 6.68 -29.64
CA GLY A 265 2.86 7.28 -28.94
C GLY A 265 2.47 8.51 -28.11
N CYS A 266 1.17 8.70 -27.85
CA CYS A 266 0.68 9.84 -27.08
C CYS A 266 1.00 9.70 -25.61
N GLN A 267 1.26 10.84 -24.96
CA GLN A 267 1.53 10.89 -23.54
C GLN A 267 0.29 10.46 -22.76
N LYS A 268 0.42 9.40 -21.95
CA LYS A 268 -0.55 9.05 -20.91
C LYS A 268 -0.04 9.60 -19.58
N TYR A 269 -0.91 10.35 -18.91
CA TYR A 269 -0.58 11.05 -17.68
C TYR A 269 -1.19 10.36 -16.46
N TYR A 270 -0.51 10.48 -15.33
CA TYR A 270 -0.98 10.07 -14.01
C TYR A 270 -0.64 11.15 -12.99
N CYS A 271 -1.41 11.21 -11.91
CA CYS A 271 -1.15 12.07 -10.76
C CYS A 271 -0.66 11.22 -9.59
N ASP A 272 0.65 11.26 -9.36
CA ASP A 272 1.29 10.54 -8.26
C ASP A 272 1.43 11.45 -7.05
N ALA A 273 1.33 10.93 -5.83
CA ALA A 273 1.63 11.73 -4.65
C ALA A 273 3.08 12.24 -4.71
N TYR A 274 3.31 13.50 -4.35
CA TYR A 274 4.60 14.17 -4.57
C TYR A 274 5.81 13.45 -3.95
N TYR A 275 5.59 12.69 -2.87
CA TYR A 275 6.64 11.96 -2.17
C TYR A 275 6.94 10.57 -2.75
N LEU A 276 6.21 10.18 -3.80
CA LEU A 276 6.33 8.91 -4.49
C LEU A 276 7.13 9.02 -5.81
N VAL A 277 7.48 10.24 -6.23
CA VAL A 277 8.16 10.54 -7.50
C VAL A 277 9.66 10.70 -7.31
#